data_AF-A0A849ENR2-F1
#
_entry.id   AF-A0A849ENR2-F1
#
_cell.length_a   1.000
_cell.length_b   1.000
_cell.length_c   1.000
_cell.angle_alpha   90.00
_cell.angle_beta   90.00
_cell.angle_gamma   90.00
#
_symmetry.space_group_name_H-M   'P 1'
#
loop_
_entity.id
_entity.type
_entity.pdbx_description
1 polymer ?
#
loop_
_entity_poly.entity_id
_entity_poly.type
_entity_poly.pdbx_seq_one_letter_code
_entity_poly.pdbx_strand_id
1 'polypeptide(L)'
;MKTIFQIILWILCIGLGYLIYRSVTGPIEFKKIKQERFDKVISVLKDIRNSQEAYKTVNGKFANDFNSLIAFVDTGRYTITQQRDSSYMQYDKTYGIDLLQEITIIDT
;
A
#
# COMPACT_ATOMS: atom_id res chain seq x y z
N MET A 1 -44.63 17.74 -42.32
CA MET A 1 -43.69 16.60 -42.52
C MET A 1 -42.23 16.97 -42.27
N LYS A 2 -41.67 18.01 -42.91
CA LYS A 2 -40.25 18.41 -42.73
C LYS A 2 -39.88 18.81 -41.29
N THR A 3 -40.75 19.54 -40.59
CA THR A 3 -40.53 20.01 -39.21
C THR A 3 -40.50 18.88 -38.18
N ILE A 4 -41.35 17.86 -38.32
CA ILE A 4 -41.39 16.71 -37.41
C ILE A 4 -40.09 15.91 -37.49
N PHE A 5 -39.60 15.65 -38.70
CA PHE A 5 -38.32 14.99 -38.91
C PHE A 5 -37.15 15.78 -38.32
N GLN A 6 -37.18 17.12 -38.44
CA GLN A 6 -36.14 17.98 -37.90
C GLN A 6 -36.11 17.95 -36.36
N ILE A 7 -37.27 17.92 -35.71
CA ILE A 7 -37.38 17.80 -34.24
C ILE A 7 -36.86 16.43 -33.76
N ILE A 8 -37.22 15.34 -34.45
CA ILE A 8 -36.73 14.00 -34.13
C ILE A 8 -35.21 13.93 -34.27
N LEU A 9 -34.66 14.51 -35.34
CA LEU A 9 -33.22 14.55 -35.56
C LEU A 9 -32.49 15.32 -34.45
N TRP A 10 -33.06 16.44 -33.99
CA TRP A 10 -32.52 17.20 -32.86
C TRP A 10 -32.51 16.39 -31.56
N ILE A 11 -33.61 15.69 -31.26
CA ILE A 11 -33.70 14.81 -30.09
C ILE A 11 -32.65 13.70 -30.18
N LEU A 12 -32.48 13.11 -31.37
CA LEU A 12 -31.46 12.09 -31.62
C LEU A 12 -30.04 12.63 -31.39
N CYS A 13 -29.73 13.83 -31.89
CA CYS A 13 -28.43 14.49 -31.69
C CYS A 13 -28.14 14.72 -30.19
N ILE A 14 -29.14 15.18 -29.42
CA ILE A 14 -28.98 15.37 -27.97
C ILE A 14 -28.74 14.03 -27.27
N GLY A 15 -29.49 13.00 -27.63
CA GLY A 15 -29.33 11.65 -27.07
C GLY A 15 -27.95 11.05 -27.36
N LEU A 16 -27.47 11.18 -28.60
CA LEU A 16 -26.13 10.75 -28.99
C LEU A 16 -25.04 11.56 -28.26
N GLY A 17 -25.23 12.87 -28.08
CA GLY A 17 -24.33 13.70 -27.29
C GLY A 17 -24.20 13.24 -25.84
N TYR A 18 -25.32 12.89 -25.20
CA TYR A 18 -25.31 12.32 -23.84
C TYR A 18 -24.59 10.96 -23.77
N LEU A 19 -24.79 10.09 -24.76
CA LEU A 19 -24.11 8.78 -24.83
C LEU A 19 -22.59 8.94 -24.99
N ILE A 20 -22.14 9.89 -25.82
CA ILE A 20 -20.70 10.20 -25.99
C ILE A 20 -20.13 10.71 -24.67
N TYR A 21 -20.81 11.66 -24.01
CA TYR A 21 -20.38 12.19 -22.72
C TYR A 21 -20.20 11.06 -21.68
N ARG A 22 -21.22 10.21 -21.53
CA ARG A 22 -21.19 9.07 -20.59
C ARG A 22 -20.11 8.03 -20.92
N SER A 23 -19.88 7.78 -22.21
CA SER A 23 -18.82 6.85 -22.66
C SER A 23 -17.42 7.33 -22.26
N VAL A 24 -17.19 8.64 -22.27
CA VAL A 24 -15.90 9.23 -21.88
C VAL A 24 -15.78 9.40 -20.36
N THR A 25 -16.84 9.83 -19.66
CA THR A 25 -16.79 10.08 -18.21
C THR A 25 -16.78 8.81 -17.37
N GLY A 26 -17.46 7.74 -17.80
CA GLY A 26 -17.51 6.47 -17.07
C GLY A 26 -16.13 5.87 -16.75
N PRO A 27 -15.22 5.73 -17.74
CA PRO A 27 -13.85 5.25 -17.51
C PRO A 27 -13.04 6.16 -16.58
N ILE A 28 -13.25 7.48 -16.63
CA ILE A 28 -12.51 8.45 -15.81
C ILE A 28 -12.88 8.31 -14.34
N GLU A 29 -14.18 8.26 -14.03
CA GLU A 29 -14.67 8.03 -12.66
C GLU A 29 -14.28 6.66 -12.14
N PHE A 30 -14.37 5.62 -12.99
CA PHE A 30 -13.91 4.28 -12.63
C PHE A 30 -12.42 4.26 -12.28
N LYS A 31 -11.57 4.94 -13.06
CA LYS A 31 -10.13 5.02 -12.77
C LYS A 31 -9.86 5.68 -11.42
N LYS A 32 -10.58 6.76 -11.08
CA LYS A 32 -10.44 7.46 -9.80
C LYS A 32 -10.85 6.55 -8.63
N ILE A 33 -12.04 5.96 -8.70
CA ILE A 33 -12.56 5.05 -7.66
C ILE A 33 -11.68 3.81 -7.52
N LYS A 34 -11.17 3.28 -8.65
CA LYS A 34 -10.25 2.16 -8.66
C LYS A 34 -8.98 2.51 -7.88
N GLN A 35 -8.36 3.66 -8.15
CA GLN A 35 -7.14 4.08 -7.43
C GLN A 35 -7.38 4.12 -5.92
N GLU A 36 -8.43 4.80 -5.48
CA GLU A 36 -8.78 4.92 -4.05
C GLU A 36 -9.00 3.55 -3.39
N ARG A 37 -9.68 2.62 -4.08
CA ARG A 37 -9.90 1.26 -3.57
C ARG A 37 -8.63 0.43 -3.55
N PHE A 38 -7.76 0.58 -4.56
CA PHE A 38 -6.49 -0.14 -4.63
C PHE A 38 -5.57 0.26 -3.47
N ASP A 39 -5.48 1.55 -3.16
CA ASP A 39 -4.65 2.04 -2.07
C ASP A 39 -5.11 1.48 -0.72
N LYS A 40 -6.43 1.42 -0.50
CA LYS A 40 -7.03 0.78 0.69
C LYS A 40 -6.75 -0.73 0.77
N VAL A 41 -6.79 -1.45 -0.35
CA VAL A 41 -6.45 -2.89 -0.36
C VAL A 41 -4.97 -3.09 -0.07
N ILE A 42 -4.10 -2.25 -0.64
CA ILE A 42 -2.65 -2.29 -0.39
C ILE A 42 -2.34 -2.07 1.09
N SER A 43 -2.99 -1.11 1.75
CA SER A 43 -2.77 -0.87 3.18
C SER A 43 -3.14 -2.10 4.01
N VAL A 44 -4.31 -2.69 3.75
CA VAL A 44 -4.76 -3.90 4.45
C VAL A 44 -3.81 -5.08 4.23
N LEU A 45 -3.31 -5.27 2.99
CA LEU A 45 -2.34 -6.33 2.70
C LEU A 45 -1.01 -6.12 3.43
N LYS A 46 -0.55 -4.88 3.59
CA LYS A 46 0.64 -4.55 4.38
C LYS A 46 0.41 -4.86 5.87
N ASP A 47 -0.76 -4.54 6.41
CA ASP A 47 -1.08 -4.81 7.81
C ASP A 47 -1.12 -6.32 8.10
N ILE A 48 -1.72 -7.11 7.19
CA ILE A 48 -1.73 -8.58 7.27
C ILE A 48 -0.31 -9.13 7.23
N ARG A 49 0.54 -8.61 6.32
CA ARG A 49 1.95 -9.02 6.22
C ARG A 49 2.69 -8.76 7.53
N ASN A 50 2.59 -7.55 8.07
CA ASN A 50 3.28 -7.18 9.31
C ASN A 50 2.83 -8.06 10.48
N SER A 51 1.52 -8.33 10.57
CA SER A 51 0.95 -9.21 11.60
C SER A 51 1.48 -10.65 11.47
N GLN A 52 1.61 -11.15 10.25
CA GLN A 52 2.15 -12.49 9.95
C GLN A 52 3.65 -12.59 10.24
N GLU A 53 4.43 -11.55 9.92
CA GLU A 53 5.85 -11.46 10.27
C GLU A 53 6.03 -11.49 11.80
N ALA A 54 5.24 -10.69 12.53
CA ALA A 54 5.23 -10.69 13.99
C ALA A 54 4.83 -12.06 14.58
N TYR A 55 3.78 -12.69 14.02
CA TYR A 55 3.35 -14.03 14.42
C TYR A 55 4.46 -15.06 14.22
N LYS A 56 5.19 -14.98 13.10
CA LYS A 56 6.32 -15.85 12.81
C LYS A 56 7.50 -15.63 13.73
N THR A 57 7.82 -14.38 14.10
CA THR A 57 8.90 -14.09 15.05
C THR A 57 8.65 -14.74 16.41
N VAL A 58 7.40 -14.75 16.87
CA VAL A 58 7.03 -15.35 18.17
C VAL A 58 6.87 -16.87 18.09
N ASN A 59 6.20 -17.38 17.05
CA ASN A 59 5.80 -18.78 16.96
C ASN A 59 6.68 -19.66 16.05
N GLY A 60 7.68 -19.06 15.37
CA GLY A 60 8.57 -19.73 14.43
C GLY A 60 7.94 -20.10 13.07
N LYS A 61 6.64 -19.90 12.90
CA LYS A 61 5.86 -20.23 11.69
C LYS A 61 4.80 -19.18 11.43
N PHE A 62 4.30 -19.07 10.21
CA PHE A 62 3.15 -18.22 9.88
C PHE A 62 1.85 -18.77 10.44
N ALA A 63 0.86 -17.91 10.64
CA ALA A 63 -0.49 -18.31 11.05
C ALA A 63 -1.20 -18.99 9.86
N ASN A 64 -1.84 -20.13 10.14
CA ASN A 64 -2.50 -20.95 9.11
C ASN A 64 -3.87 -20.43 8.71
N ASP A 65 -4.45 -19.53 9.52
CA ASP A 65 -5.80 -19.01 9.36
C ASP A 65 -5.91 -17.61 9.97
N PHE A 66 -6.96 -16.88 9.61
CA PHE A 66 -7.17 -15.52 10.10
C PHE A 66 -7.59 -15.47 11.57
N ASN A 67 -8.25 -16.49 12.12
CA ASN A 67 -8.68 -16.45 13.52
C ASN A 67 -7.47 -16.51 14.46
N SER A 68 -6.49 -17.37 14.16
CA SER A 68 -5.23 -17.43 14.91
C SER A 68 -4.41 -16.14 14.77
N LEU A 69 -4.41 -15.54 13.58
CA LEU A 69 -3.75 -14.24 13.36
C LEU A 69 -4.43 -13.10 14.14
N ILE A 70 -5.77 -13.03 14.13
CA ILE A 70 -6.54 -12.01 14.86
C ILE A 70 -6.31 -12.16 16.36
N ALA A 71 -6.40 -13.39 16.90
CA ALA A 71 -6.14 -13.64 18.31
C ALA A 71 -4.72 -13.19 18.73
N PHE A 72 -3.73 -13.37 17.84
CA PHE A 72 -2.37 -12.89 18.07
C PHE A 72 -2.26 -11.36 17.98
N VAL A 73 -2.98 -10.69 17.09
CA VAL A 73 -3.00 -9.22 17.06
C VAL A 73 -3.63 -8.66 18.34
N ASP A 74 -4.67 -9.29 18.85
CA ASP A 74 -5.39 -8.82 20.05
C ASP A 74 -4.63 -9.10 21.35
N THR A 75 -3.92 -10.23 21.44
CA THR A 75 -3.33 -10.72 22.71
C THR A 75 -1.82 -10.93 22.67
N GLY A 76 -1.24 -10.95 21.48
CA GLY A 76 0.17 -11.26 21.27
C GLY A 76 1.08 -10.13 21.75
N ARG A 77 2.24 -10.53 22.28
CA ARG A 77 3.35 -9.63 22.55
C ARG A 77 4.51 -10.08 21.68
N TYR A 78 5.04 -9.16 20.89
CA TYR A 78 6.25 -9.40 20.10
C TYR A 78 7.19 -8.21 20.27
N THR A 79 8.48 -8.48 20.17
CA THR A 79 9.51 -7.46 20.30
C THR A 79 9.80 -6.84 18.94
N ILE A 80 9.79 -5.52 18.86
CA ILE A 80 10.09 -4.77 17.64
C ILE A 80 11.58 -4.48 17.65
N THR A 81 12.36 -5.26 16.89
CA THR A 81 13.78 -4.97 16.70
C THR A 81 13.96 -3.92 15.62
N GLN A 82 14.72 -2.86 15.92
CA GLN A 82 15.11 -1.84 14.97
C GLN A 82 16.61 -1.92 14.72
N GLN A 83 17.00 -1.98 13.45
CA GLN A 83 18.40 -1.96 13.05
C GLN A 83 18.76 -0.56 12.56
N ARG A 84 19.77 0.07 13.16
CA ARG A 84 20.31 1.37 12.75
C ARG A 84 21.82 1.26 12.49
N ASP A 85 22.25 1.73 11.33
CA ASP A 85 23.66 1.88 11.04
C ASP A 85 24.20 3.18 11.66
N SER A 86 25.30 3.08 12.37
CA SER A 86 26.00 4.19 13.01
C SER A 86 27.48 4.09 12.69
N SER A 87 28.17 5.22 12.61
CA SER A 87 29.61 5.25 12.43
C SER A 87 30.27 6.19 13.42
N TYR A 88 31.48 5.86 13.85
CA TYR A 88 32.27 6.71 14.72
C TYR A 88 33.76 6.57 14.37
N MET A 89 34.51 7.63 14.64
CA MET A 89 35.96 7.62 14.45
C MET A 89 36.62 6.87 15.61
N GLN A 90 37.42 5.86 15.28
CA GLN A 90 38.18 5.08 16.25
C GLN A 90 39.67 5.11 15.88
N TYR A 91 40.51 5.48 16.86
CA TYR A 91 41.96 5.50 16.69
C TYR A 91 42.51 4.08 16.56
N ASP A 92 43.24 3.81 15.47
CA ASP A 92 43.92 2.53 15.25
C ASP A 92 45.38 2.63 15.70
N LYS A 93 45.78 1.79 16.65
CA LYS A 93 47.14 1.77 17.22
C LYS A 93 48.20 1.23 16.26
N THR A 94 47.82 0.43 15.26
CA THR A 94 48.71 -0.17 14.26
C THR A 94 49.09 0.87 13.21
N TYR A 95 48.12 1.64 12.73
CA TYR A 95 48.31 2.61 11.66
C TYR A 95 48.55 4.04 12.16
N GLY A 96 48.28 4.32 13.44
CA GLY A 96 48.51 5.61 14.07
C GLY A 96 47.58 6.73 13.60
N ILE A 97 46.43 6.38 13.00
CA ILE A 97 45.45 7.29 12.41
C ILE A 97 44.03 6.98 12.91
N ASP A 98 43.15 7.97 12.88
CA ASP A 98 41.72 7.79 13.14
C ASP A 98 41.04 7.17 11.91
N LEU A 99 40.44 5.99 12.10
CA LEU A 99 39.69 5.29 11.07
C LEU A 99 38.18 5.40 11.35
N LEU A 100 37.38 5.54 10.30
CA LEU A 100 35.92 5.47 10.41
C LEU A 100 35.53 4.01 10.59
N GLN A 101 34.84 3.69 11.69
CA GLN A 101 34.31 2.36 11.94
C GLN A 101 32.79 2.38 11.82
N GLU A 102 32.26 1.50 10.97
CA GLU A 102 30.82 1.30 10.78
C GLU A 102 30.34 0.18 11.71
N ILE A 103 29.26 0.44 12.44
CA ILE A 103 28.60 -0.54 13.30
C ILE A 103 27.11 -0.54 13.02
N THR A 104 26.50 -1.72 13.20
CA THR A 104 25.06 -1.87 13.12
C THR A 104 24.52 -2.11 14.52
N ILE A 105 23.70 -1.18 15.02
CA ILE A 105 23.06 -1.23 16.34
C ILE A 105 21.68 -1.86 16.17
N ILE A 106 21.39 -2.88 16.97
CA ILE A 106 20.07 -3.53 17.02
C ILE A 106 19.41 -3.13 18.33
N ASP A 107 18.46 -2.21 18.26
CA ASP A 107 17.62 -1.82 19.38
C ASP A 107 16.45 -2.81 19.49
N THR A 108 16.15 -3.28 20.69
CA THR A 108 15.16 -4.34 20.96
C THR A 108 14.06 -3.83 21.89
#